data_AF-A0A257WQE0-F1
#
_entry.id   AF-A0A257WQE0-F1
#
_cell.length_a   1.000
_cell.length_b   1.000
_cell.length_c   1.000
_cell.angle_alpha   90.00
_cell.angle_beta   90.00
_cell.angle_gamma   90.00
#
_symmetry.space_group_name_H-M   'P 1'
#
loop_
_entity.id
_entity.type
_entity.pdbx_description
1 polymer ?
#
loop_
_entity_poly.entity_id
_entity_poly.type
_entity_poly.pdbx_seq_one_letter_code
_entity_poly.pdbx_strand_id
1 'polypeptide(L)'
;MSLNTAAIQAGSETITANALWTNLERMLAELLPAAEKHGVTMVMHPDDPPLAEFAGKARIMNSVENFERLMRLSPSRHNAICFCQGTFAEMGADIPAAIRRLGAHIRYVHFRDVRGNAECFAETFHDNGPTDMVAAMRAYRDIGFTGPMRPDHVPQLDGEEDGEPGYTMMGRLFAYGYMRGLIQSVQASQPSS
;
A
#
# COMPACT_ATOMS: atom_id res chain seq x y z
N MET A 1 26.31 -8.61 -1.02
CA MET A 1 26.59 -8.65 -2.47
C MET A 1 26.18 -7.31 -3.05
N SER A 2 27.06 -6.67 -3.82
CA SER A 2 26.87 -5.32 -4.37
C SER A 2 25.71 -5.30 -5.37
N LEU A 3 24.67 -4.50 -5.12
CA LEU A 3 23.48 -4.34 -5.96
C LEU A 3 23.75 -3.61 -7.30
N ASN A 4 25.02 -3.38 -7.65
CA ASN A 4 25.38 -2.37 -8.65
C ASN A 4 25.77 -2.89 -10.03
N THR A 5 25.54 -4.16 -10.38
CA THR A 5 26.08 -4.72 -11.65
C THR A 5 25.06 -5.38 -12.58
N ALA A 6 23.76 -5.31 -12.30
CA ALA A 6 22.76 -5.95 -13.17
C ALA A 6 21.52 -5.09 -13.50
N ALA A 7 21.61 -3.76 -13.40
CA ALA A 7 20.56 -2.89 -13.94
C ALA A 7 20.82 -2.64 -15.43
N ILE A 8 20.11 -3.42 -16.24
CA ILE A 8 20.03 -3.42 -17.69
C ILE A 8 19.86 -2.01 -18.26
N GLN A 9 20.64 -1.76 -19.31
CA GLN A 9 20.69 -0.58 -20.18
C GLN A 9 19.34 -0.40 -20.92
N ALA A 10 18.35 0.15 -20.22
CA ALA A 10 17.05 0.49 -20.78
C ALA A 10 16.96 2.01 -21.04
N GLY A 11 17.24 2.42 -22.28
CA GLY A 11 17.01 3.78 -22.81
C GLY A 11 17.82 4.91 -22.14
N SER A 12 18.52 5.74 -22.93
CA SER A 12 19.32 6.86 -22.40
C SER A 12 18.49 8.07 -21.94
N GLU A 13 17.16 8.01 -22.02
CA GLU A 13 16.31 9.15 -21.67
C GLU A 13 15.81 9.02 -20.24
N THR A 14 16.28 9.92 -19.38
CA THR A 14 15.78 10.09 -18.02
C THR A 14 14.33 10.57 -18.07
N ILE A 15 13.39 9.71 -17.65
CA ILE A 15 11.98 10.08 -17.52
C ILE A 15 11.81 10.87 -16.22
N THR A 16 11.44 12.15 -16.35
CA THR A 16 11.17 13.03 -15.21
C THR A 16 9.85 12.66 -14.52
N ALA A 17 9.68 13.06 -13.25
CA ALA A 17 8.41 12.89 -12.54
C ALA A 17 7.21 13.50 -13.29
N ASN A 18 7.39 14.67 -13.92
CA ASN A 18 6.34 15.29 -14.72
C ASN A 18 5.98 14.45 -15.95
N ALA A 19 6.98 13.91 -16.65
CA ALA A 19 6.74 13.00 -17.77
C ALA A 19 6.02 11.72 -17.32
N LEU A 20 6.37 11.17 -16.14
CA LEU A 20 5.64 10.03 -15.55
C LEU A 20 4.18 10.36 -15.24
N TRP A 21 3.90 11.55 -14.70
CA TRP A 21 2.53 12.00 -14.46
C TRP A 21 1.73 12.11 -15.76
N THR A 22 2.30 12.69 -16.82
CA THR A 22 1.66 12.76 -18.15
C THR A 22 1.41 11.36 -18.72
N ASN A 23 2.37 10.45 -18.58
CA ASN A 23 2.23 9.08 -19.06
C ASN A 23 1.14 8.32 -18.28
N LEU A 24 1.07 8.51 -16.96
CA LEU A 24 0.05 7.91 -16.11
C LEU A 24 -1.35 8.43 -16.47
N GLU A 25 -1.50 9.74 -16.69
CA GLU A 25 -2.77 10.33 -17.13
C GLU A 25 -3.26 9.70 -18.43
N ARG A 26 -2.37 9.58 -19.43
CA ARG A 26 -2.70 8.94 -20.71
C ARG A 26 -3.09 7.48 -20.54
N MET A 27 -2.33 6.73 -19.75
CA MET A 27 -2.63 5.32 -19.45
C MET A 27 -4.01 5.17 -18.80
N LEU A 28 -4.34 6.01 -17.82
CA LEU A 28 -5.65 5.97 -17.14
C LEU A 28 -6.78 6.38 -18.07
N ALA A 29 -6.59 7.38 -18.93
CA ALA A 29 -7.59 7.79 -19.92
C ALA A 29 -7.95 6.66 -20.90
N GLU A 30 -7.00 5.77 -21.22
CA GLU A 30 -7.24 4.60 -22.07
C GLU A 30 -7.82 3.41 -21.29
N LEU A 31 -7.31 3.12 -20.10
CA LEU A 31 -7.67 1.91 -19.33
C LEU A 31 -8.98 2.04 -18.55
N LEU A 32 -9.28 3.20 -17.97
CA LEU A 32 -10.45 3.36 -17.10
C LEU A 32 -11.79 3.12 -17.83
N PRO A 33 -12.01 3.60 -19.07
CA PRO A 33 -13.25 3.29 -19.80
C PRO A 33 -13.46 1.78 -19.98
N ALA A 34 -12.38 1.02 -20.22
CA ALA A 34 -12.44 -0.42 -20.31
C ALA A 34 -12.74 -1.07 -18.95
N ALA A 35 -12.07 -0.61 -17.89
CA ALA A 35 -12.30 -1.08 -16.53
C ALA A 35 -13.75 -0.86 -16.08
N GLU A 36 -14.30 0.34 -16.32
CA GLU A 36 -15.69 0.71 -16.05
C GLU A 36 -16.68 -0.20 -16.79
N LYS A 37 -16.47 -0.38 -18.10
CA LYS A 37 -17.32 -1.23 -18.95
C LYS A 37 -17.42 -2.67 -18.42
N HIS A 38 -16.35 -3.18 -17.81
CA HIS A 38 -16.27 -4.55 -17.32
C HIS A 38 -16.44 -4.69 -15.81
N GLY A 39 -16.77 -3.60 -15.10
CA GLY A 39 -16.95 -3.64 -13.64
C GLY A 39 -15.65 -3.88 -12.86
N VAL A 40 -14.48 -3.68 -13.49
CA VAL A 40 -13.16 -3.89 -12.88
C VAL A 40 -12.73 -2.63 -12.14
N THR A 41 -12.32 -2.74 -10.89
CA THR A 41 -11.73 -1.63 -10.15
C THR A 41 -10.21 -1.76 -10.18
N MET A 42 -9.52 -0.77 -10.73
CA MET A 42 -8.07 -0.67 -10.70
C MET A 42 -7.63 -0.04 -9.39
N VAL A 43 -6.56 -0.57 -8.79
CA VAL A 43 -6.01 -0.06 -7.53
C VAL A 43 -4.54 0.30 -7.69
N MET A 44 -4.18 1.55 -7.46
CA MET A 44 -2.79 2.01 -7.49
C MET A 44 -2.09 1.65 -6.18
N HIS A 45 -0.99 0.92 -6.27
CA HIS A 45 -0.09 0.63 -5.15
C HIS A 45 0.96 1.74 -5.03
N PRO A 46 1.40 2.11 -3.81
CA PRO A 46 2.50 3.06 -3.63
C PRO A 46 3.84 2.53 -4.15
N ASP A 47 4.76 3.44 -4.46
CA ASP A 47 6.13 3.07 -4.78
C ASP A 47 6.84 2.58 -3.50
N ASP A 48 7.52 1.43 -3.56
CA ASP A 48 8.19 0.80 -2.40
C ASP A 48 9.70 0.58 -2.74
N PRO A 49 10.65 1.28 -2.09
CA PRO A 49 10.44 2.35 -1.09
C PRO A 49 9.85 3.65 -1.69
N PRO A 50 9.13 4.47 -0.92
CA PRO A 50 8.49 5.70 -1.42
C PRO A 50 9.47 6.87 -1.53
N LEU A 51 10.53 6.70 -2.31
CA LEU A 51 11.52 7.73 -2.63
C LEU A 51 11.09 8.56 -3.85
N ALA A 52 11.61 9.78 -3.97
CA ALA A 52 11.40 10.61 -5.17
C ALA A 52 12.09 10.03 -6.42
N GLU A 53 13.24 9.39 -6.21
CA GLU A 53 14.02 8.71 -7.23
C GLU A 53 14.62 7.43 -6.64
N PHE A 54 14.63 6.36 -7.41
CA PHE A 54 15.31 5.12 -7.06
C PHE A 54 16.06 4.57 -8.27
N ALA A 55 17.35 4.30 -8.10
CA ALA A 55 18.23 3.83 -9.17
C ALA A 55 18.17 4.68 -10.46
N GLY A 56 18.18 6.01 -10.33
CA GLY A 56 18.14 6.95 -11.46
C GLY A 56 16.77 7.13 -12.11
N LYS A 57 15.69 6.60 -11.50
CA LYS A 57 14.33 6.65 -12.05
C LYS A 57 13.38 7.36 -11.10
N ALA A 58 12.64 8.34 -11.62
CA ALA A 58 11.63 9.05 -10.86
C ALA A 58 10.51 8.11 -10.38
N ARG A 59 9.91 8.45 -9.25
CA ARG A 59 8.76 7.79 -8.61
C ARG A 59 7.73 8.85 -8.26
N ILE A 60 6.44 8.50 -8.35
CA ILE A 60 5.34 9.48 -8.26
C ILE A 60 4.22 9.07 -7.32
N MET A 61 4.19 7.81 -6.85
CA MET A 61 3.25 7.30 -5.85
C MET A 61 3.92 7.17 -4.48
N ASN A 62 4.60 8.24 -4.05
CA ASN A 62 5.52 8.27 -2.90
C ASN A 62 5.11 9.27 -1.79
N SER A 63 3.89 9.82 -1.84
CA SER A 63 3.35 10.66 -0.76
C SER A 63 1.83 10.62 -0.75
N VAL A 64 1.22 10.96 0.39
CA VAL A 64 -0.25 11.07 0.53
C VAL A 64 -0.81 12.10 -0.47
N GLU A 65 -0.13 13.22 -0.64
CA GLU A 65 -0.51 14.31 -1.55
C GLU A 65 -0.49 13.85 -3.01
N ASN A 66 0.44 12.97 -3.38
CA ASN A 66 0.49 12.39 -4.71
C ASN A 66 -0.68 11.44 -4.96
N PHE A 67 -1.13 10.69 -3.96
CA PHE A 67 -2.37 9.91 -4.08
C PHE A 67 -3.61 10.80 -4.23
N GLU A 68 -3.69 11.92 -3.53
CA GLU A 68 -4.78 12.88 -3.76
C GLU A 68 -4.71 13.49 -5.17
N ARG A 69 -3.50 13.78 -5.67
CA ARG A 69 -3.29 14.22 -7.06
C ARG A 69 -3.79 13.17 -8.05
N LEU A 70 -3.47 11.90 -7.84
CA LEU A 70 -3.94 10.78 -8.67
C LEU A 70 -5.47 10.75 -8.75
N MET A 71 -6.15 10.88 -7.61
CA MET A 71 -7.61 10.86 -7.55
C MET A 71 -8.27 12.06 -8.24
N ARG A 72 -7.61 13.24 -8.21
CA ARG A 72 -8.06 14.42 -8.96
C ARG A 72 -7.77 14.32 -10.46
N LEU A 73 -6.64 13.72 -10.84
CA LEU A 73 -6.17 13.62 -12.22
C LEU A 73 -7.13 12.80 -13.09
N SER A 74 -7.66 11.69 -12.55
CA SER A 74 -8.57 10.82 -13.28
C SER A 74 -9.73 10.36 -12.38
N PRO A 75 -10.76 11.21 -12.21
CA PRO A 75 -11.85 10.94 -11.28
C PRO A 75 -12.75 9.82 -11.82
N SER A 76 -12.68 8.65 -11.20
CA SER A 76 -13.57 7.51 -11.47
C SER A 76 -13.69 6.65 -10.22
N ARG A 77 -14.83 5.98 -10.03
CA ARG A 77 -14.98 4.96 -8.96
C ARG A 77 -14.14 3.71 -9.22
N HIS A 78 -13.71 3.52 -10.47
CA HIS A 78 -12.87 2.41 -10.92
C HIS A 78 -11.37 2.75 -10.89
N ASN A 79 -11.02 4.01 -10.59
CA ASN A 79 -9.66 4.43 -10.25
C ASN A 79 -9.53 4.55 -8.73
N ALA A 80 -8.87 3.59 -8.10
CA ALA A 80 -8.85 3.47 -6.65
C ALA A 80 -7.42 3.26 -6.11
N ILE A 81 -7.31 3.15 -4.79
CA ILE A 81 -6.06 3.04 -4.06
C ILE A 81 -5.95 1.64 -3.45
N CYS A 82 -4.80 1.01 -3.67
CA CYS A 82 -4.29 -0.06 -2.83
C CYS A 82 -3.54 0.59 -1.67
N PHE A 83 -4.18 0.69 -0.51
CA PHE A 83 -3.56 1.31 0.65
C PHE A 83 -2.59 0.31 1.30
N CYS A 84 -1.31 0.42 0.97
CA CYS A 84 -0.27 -0.34 1.63
C CYS A 84 0.22 0.39 2.86
N GLN A 85 -0.23 -0.04 4.04
CA GLN A 85 0.07 0.64 5.30
C GLN A 85 1.56 0.79 5.53
N GLY A 86 2.35 -0.26 5.29
CA GLY A 86 3.80 -0.20 5.48
C GLY A 86 4.45 0.86 4.60
N THR A 87 4.16 0.85 3.29
CA THR A 87 4.70 1.87 2.39
C THR A 87 4.19 3.28 2.72
N PHE A 88 2.94 3.45 3.15
CA PHE A 88 2.47 4.76 3.62
C PHE A 88 3.15 5.18 4.94
N ALA A 89 3.52 4.24 5.81
CA ALA A 89 4.26 4.53 7.04
C ALA A 89 5.71 4.94 6.72
N GLU A 90 6.33 4.31 5.70
CA GLU A 90 7.64 4.71 5.16
C GLU A 90 7.64 6.16 4.62
N MET A 91 6.50 6.64 4.09
CA MET A 91 6.31 8.06 3.70
C MET A 91 6.26 9.02 4.92
N GLY A 92 6.21 8.49 6.14
CA GLY A 92 6.00 9.26 7.37
C GLY A 92 4.54 9.61 7.64
N ALA A 93 3.57 8.90 7.02
CA ALA A 93 2.16 9.17 7.24
C ALA A 93 1.67 8.64 8.59
N ASP A 94 0.81 9.40 9.26
CA ASP A 94 -0.07 8.87 10.30
C ASP A 94 -1.10 7.95 9.62
N ILE A 95 -0.97 6.64 9.85
CA ILE A 95 -1.77 5.63 9.14
C ILE A 95 -3.28 5.78 9.40
N PRO A 96 -3.77 5.80 10.66
CA PRO A 96 -5.19 6.07 10.92
C PRO A 96 -5.71 7.35 10.26
N ALA A 97 -4.93 8.45 10.29
CA ALA A 97 -5.34 9.71 9.66
C ALA A 97 -5.35 9.61 8.12
N ALA A 98 -4.34 9.00 7.52
CA ALA A 98 -4.23 8.80 6.08
C ALA A 98 -5.36 7.89 5.54
N ILE A 99 -5.75 6.86 6.29
CA ILE A 99 -6.90 6.02 5.97
C ILE A 99 -8.17 6.87 5.88
N ARG A 100 -8.42 7.75 6.85
CA ARG A 100 -9.60 8.64 6.85
C ARG A 100 -9.54 9.65 5.71
N ARG A 101 -8.36 10.23 5.46
CA ARG A 101 -8.13 11.22 4.41
C ARG A 101 -8.39 10.65 3.01
N LEU A 102 -7.95 9.43 2.74
CA LEU A 102 -8.06 8.78 1.42
C LEU A 102 -9.24 7.80 1.32
N GLY A 103 -10.02 7.63 2.39
CA GLY A 103 -10.93 6.50 2.57
C GLY A 103 -11.98 6.32 1.46
N ALA A 104 -12.46 7.42 0.89
CA ALA A 104 -13.40 7.37 -0.24
C ALA A 104 -12.86 6.61 -1.46
N HIS A 105 -11.54 6.49 -1.59
CA HIS A 105 -10.83 5.91 -2.73
C HIS A 105 -10.16 4.56 -2.44
N ILE A 106 -10.08 4.13 -1.18
CA ILE A 106 -9.44 2.86 -0.82
C ILE A 106 -10.34 1.69 -1.24
N ARG A 107 -9.80 0.76 -2.04
CA ARG A 107 -10.53 -0.45 -2.49
C ARG A 107 -9.77 -1.75 -2.27
N TYR A 108 -8.48 -1.67 -1.92
CA TYR A 108 -7.67 -2.81 -1.53
C TYR A 108 -6.68 -2.38 -0.45
N VAL A 109 -6.35 -3.28 0.48
CA VAL A 109 -5.47 -2.96 1.61
C VAL A 109 -4.39 -4.03 1.76
N HIS A 110 -3.14 -3.57 1.85
CA HIS A 110 -2.04 -4.34 2.42
C HIS A 110 -1.86 -3.88 3.86
N PHE A 111 -2.33 -4.71 4.79
CA PHE A 111 -2.30 -4.45 6.22
C PHE A 111 -1.01 -5.03 6.79
N ARG A 112 0.13 -4.39 6.54
CA ARG A 112 1.45 -4.71 7.14
C ARG A 112 1.97 -3.55 7.97
N ASP A 113 3.08 -3.75 8.68
CA ASP A 113 3.74 -2.70 9.44
C ASP A 113 5.28 -2.79 9.31
N VAL A 114 5.93 -1.63 9.47
CA VAL A 114 7.38 -1.44 9.28
C VAL A 114 7.93 -0.52 10.33
N ARG A 115 9.22 -0.69 10.64
CA ARG A 115 9.97 0.25 11.46
C ARG A 115 11.04 0.92 10.62
N GLY A 116 11.04 2.25 10.59
CA GLY A 116 12.04 3.05 9.88
C GLY A 116 11.38 4.15 9.04
N ASN A 117 11.99 4.45 7.90
CA ASN A 117 11.52 5.44 6.94
C ASN A 117 11.86 4.99 5.50
N ALA A 118 11.50 5.81 4.51
CA ALA A 118 11.72 5.53 3.09
C ALA A 118 13.17 5.18 2.70
N GLU A 119 14.18 5.64 3.44
CA GLU A 119 15.59 5.38 3.13
C GLU A 119 16.12 4.10 3.82
N CYS A 120 15.56 3.76 4.97
CA CYS A 120 15.97 2.62 5.77
C CYS A 120 14.83 2.13 6.65
N PHE A 121 14.31 0.94 6.35
CA PHE A 121 13.26 0.30 7.14
C PHE A 121 13.46 -1.21 7.22
N ALA A 122 12.75 -1.83 8.16
CA ALA A 122 12.59 -3.28 8.25
C ALA A 122 11.11 -3.61 8.45
N GLU A 123 10.67 -4.67 7.77
CA GLU A 123 9.35 -5.28 7.99
C GLU A 123 9.25 -5.79 9.43
N THR A 124 8.10 -5.58 10.04
CA THR A 124 7.80 -6.02 11.41
C THR A 124 6.65 -7.02 11.40
N PHE A 125 6.47 -7.76 12.50
CA PHE A 125 5.21 -8.47 12.67
C PHE A 125 4.10 -7.47 12.96
N HIS A 126 2.88 -7.81 12.55
CA HIS A 126 1.70 -6.95 12.65
C HIS A 126 1.37 -6.49 14.08
N ASP A 127 1.89 -7.15 15.10
CA ASP A 127 1.66 -6.84 16.51
C ASP A 127 2.81 -6.06 17.18
N ASN A 128 3.96 -5.88 16.50
CA ASN A 128 5.18 -5.35 17.12
C ASN A 128 5.87 -4.21 16.35
N GLY A 129 5.20 -3.70 15.32
CA GLY A 129 5.59 -2.47 14.63
C GLY A 129 5.09 -1.20 15.35
N PRO A 130 5.50 -0.01 14.87
CA PRO A 130 5.20 1.27 15.49
C PRO A 130 3.77 1.77 15.23
N THR A 131 3.03 1.17 14.30
CA THR A 131 1.68 1.62 13.94
C THR A 131 0.66 1.15 14.97
N ASP A 132 -0.26 2.03 15.40
CA ASP A 132 -1.44 1.60 16.15
C ASP A 132 -2.42 0.86 15.23
N MET A 133 -2.22 -0.45 15.11
CA MET A 133 -2.99 -1.33 14.23
C MET A 133 -4.46 -1.44 14.65
N VAL A 134 -4.78 -1.25 15.94
CA VAL A 134 -6.17 -1.18 16.41
C VAL A 134 -6.82 0.09 15.88
N ALA A 135 -6.15 1.24 15.99
CA ALA A 135 -6.64 2.50 15.47
C ALA A 135 -6.75 2.48 13.93
N ALA A 136 -5.82 1.84 13.22
CA ALA A 136 -5.89 1.66 11.78
C ALA A 136 -7.12 0.82 11.37
N MET A 137 -7.34 -0.32 12.06
CA MET A 137 -8.51 -1.16 11.81
C MET A 137 -9.83 -0.43 12.12
N ARG A 138 -9.88 0.38 13.18
CA ARG A 138 -11.03 1.27 13.46
C ARG A 138 -11.21 2.29 12.35
N ALA A 139 -10.15 2.89 11.83
CA ALA A 139 -10.23 3.85 10.73
C ALA A 139 -10.84 3.21 9.48
N TYR A 140 -10.45 1.98 9.10
CA TYR A 140 -11.07 1.25 7.98
C TYR A 140 -12.56 0.98 8.20
N ARG A 141 -12.94 0.56 9.41
CA ARG A 141 -14.36 0.40 9.78
C ARG A 141 -15.12 1.72 9.63
N ASP A 142 -14.56 2.82 10.14
CA ASP A 142 -15.22 4.13 10.18
C ASP A 142 -15.42 4.72 8.78
N ILE A 143 -14.52 4.45 7.83
CA ILE A 143 -14.71 4.84 6.42
C ILE A 143 -15.63 3.88 5.66
N GLY A 144 -16.15 2.83 6.31
CA GLY A 144 -17.02 1.83 5.70
C GLY A 144 -16.31 0.89 4.73
N PHE A 145 -15.01 0.64 4.91
CA PHE A 145 -14.27 -0.27 4.04
C PHE A 145 -14.69 -1.72 4.27
N THR A 146 -15.21 -2.36 3.21
CA THR A 146 -15.60 -3.78 3.20
C THR A 146 -14.87 -4.56 2.09
N GLY A 147 -13.82 -3.98 1.52
CA GLY A 147 -13.05 -4.57 0.44
C GLY A 147 -12.04 -5.63 0.91
N PRO A 148 -11.31 -6.25 -0.03
CA PRO A 148 -10.28 -7.22 0.30
C PRO A 148 -9.12 -6.57 1.07
N MET A 149 -8.60 -7.32 2.05
CA MET A 149 -7.44 -6.94 2.85
C MET A 149 -6.54 -8.16 3.02
N ARG A 150 -5.23 -7.99 2.86
CA ARG A 150 -4.23 -9.05 3.09
C ARG A 150 -3.13 -8.58 4.05
N PRO A 151 -2.45 -9.49 4.77
CA PRO A 151 -1.37 -9.14 5.69
C PRO A 151 -0.12 -8.62 4.98
N ASP A 152 0.00 -8.87 3.67
CA ASP A 152 1.18 -8.56 2.87
C ASP A 152 2.43 -9.30 3.34
N HIS A 153 3.48 -8.60 3.74
CA HIS A 153 4.75 -9.19 4.14
C HIS A 153 4.77 -9.56 5.62
N VAL A 154 5.50 -10.62 5.94
CA VAL A 154 5.76 -11.10 7.31
C VAL A 154 7.23 -11.48 7.47
N PRO A 155 7.86 -11.24 8.64
CA PRO A 155 9.13 -11.87 8.94
C PRO A 155 8.97 -13.41 8.96
N GLN A 156 10.00 -14.12 8.49
CA GLN A 156 10.05 -15.58 8.56
C GLN A 156 10.17 -16.02 10.03
N LEU A 157 9.37 -17.01 10.43
CA LEU A 157 9.43 -17.56 11.78
C LEU A 157 10.58 -18.57 11.91
N ASP A 158 11.16 -18.65 13.11
CA ASP A 158 12.17 -19.67 13.42
C ASP A 158 11.57 -21.08 13.26
N GLY A 159 12.34 -21.97 12.62
CA GLY A 159 11.90 -23.33 12.31
C GLY A 159 10.91 -23.46 11.14
N GLU A 160 10.54 -22.35 10.49
CA GLU A 160 9.78 -22.38 9.25
C GLU A 160 10.68 -22.67 8.05
N GLU A 161 10.19 -23.48 7.11
CA GLU A 161 10.88 -23.72 5.83
C GLU A 161 11.14 -22.42 5.07
N ASP A 162 12.31 -22.33 4.45
CA ASP A 162 12.66 -21.21 3.59
C ASP A 162 11.67 -21.09 2.43
N GLY A 163 11.26 -19.85 2.15
CA GLY A 163 10.34 -19.52 1.09
C GLY A 163 10.66 -18.17 0.47
N GLU A 164 9.73 -17.65 -0.33
CA GLU A 164 9.84 -16.30 -0.86
C GLU A 164 9.87 -15.29 0.32
N PRO A 165 10.87 -14.39 0.40
CA PRO A 165 10.98 -13.42 1.49
C PRO A 165 9.70 -12.61 1.68
N GLY A 166 9.20 -12.55 2.91
CA GLY A 166 7.93 -11.88 3.22
C GLY A 166 6.67 -12.72 3.00
N TYR A 167 6.78 -13.91 2.39
CA TYR A 167 5.63 -14.74 1.99
C TYR A 167 5.63 -16.14 2.59
N THR A 168 6.35 -16.36 3.70
CA THR A 168 6.32 -17.63 4.40
C THR A 168 4.93 -17.91 5.01
N MET A 169 4.56 -19.17 5.17
CA MET A 169 3.20 -19.60 5.52
C MET A 169 2.83 -19.37 6.99
N MET A 170 3.69 -19.74 7.93
CA MET A 170 3.48 -19.62 9.37
C MET A 170 3.40 -18.16 9.80
N GLY A 171 4.29 -17.30 9.29
CA GLY A 171 4.22 -15.86 9.53
C GLY A 171 2.88 -15.27 9.04
N ARG A 172 2.42 -15.67 7.85
CA ARG A 172 1.14 -15.20 7.29
C ARG A 172 -0.04 -15.74 8.09
N LEU A 173 0.01 -16.99 8.55
CA LEU A 173 -1.04 -17.58 9.40
C LEU A 173 -1.19 -16.80 10.70
N PHE A 174 -0.08 -16.44 11.35
CA PHE A 174 -0.07 -15.55 12.51
C PHE A 174 -0.72 -14.21 12.19
N ALA A 175 -0.30 -13.54 11.12
CA ALA A 175 -0.82 -12.23 10.73
C ALA A 175 -2.33 -12.26 10.43
N TYR A 176 -2.82 -13.27 9.71
CA TYR A 176 -4.26 -13.46 9.49
C TYR A 176 -5.04 -13.65 10.79
N GLY A 177 -4.49 -14.41 11.75
CA GLY A 177 -5.09 -14.58 13.08
C GLY A 177 -5.22 -13.24 13.81
N TYR A 178 -4.14 -12.46 13.84
CA TYR A 178 -4.10 -11.13 14.44
C TYR A 178 -5.13 -10.18 13.78
N MET A 179 -5.15 -10.09 12.45
CA MET A 179 -6.10 -9.27 11.70
C MET A 179 -7.55 -9.64 11.99
N ARG A 180 -7.89 -10.94 12.03
CA ARG A 180 -9.24 -11.40 12.37
C ARG A 180 -9.65 -10.98 13.77
N GLY A 181 -8.73 -11.08 14.74
CA GLY A 181 -8.96 -10.63 16.11
C GLY A 181 -9.25 -9.13 16.18
N LEU A 182 -8.48 -8.31 15.44
CA LEU A 182 -8.73 -6.87 15.36
C LEU A 182 -10.09 -6.54 14.72
N ILE A 183 -10.43 -7.17 13.59
CA ILE A 183 -11.71 -6.98 12.90
C ILE A 183 -12.88 -7.26 13.86
N GLN A 184 -12.86 -8.40 14.56
CA GLN A 184 -13.90 -8.77 15.51
C GLN A 184 -13.99 -7.77 16.67
N SER A 185 -12.84 -7.35 17.20
CA SER A 185 -12.77 -6.42 18.33
C SER A 185 -13.34 -5.05 17.99
N VAL A 186 -13.03 -4.51 16.81
CA VAL A 186 -13.54 -3.19 16.39
C VAL A 186 -15.00 -3.24 15.96
N GLN A 187 -15.49 -4.38 15.47
CA GLN A 187 -16.91 -4.55 15.14
C GLN A 187 -17.77 -4.68 16.39
N ALA A 188 -17.34 -5.45 17.39
CA ALA A 188 -18.06 -5.62 18.66
C ALA A 188 -18.19 -4.32 19.47
N SER A 189 -17.30 -3.36 19.22
CA SER A 189 -17.31 -2.04 19.88
C SER A 189 -18.36 -1.06 19.32
N GLN A 190 -19.11 -1.43 18.28
CA GLN A 190 -20.24 -0.63 17.78
C GLN A 190 -21.51 -1.03 18.56
N PRO A 191 -22.18 -0.11 19.28
CA PRO A 191 -23.51 -0.40 19.81
C PRO A 191 -24.45 -0.72 18.65
N SER A 192 -25.30 -1.72 18.83
CA SER A 192 -26.33 -2.10 17.87
C SER A 192 -27.21 -0.88 17.58
N SER A 193 -27.16 -0.37 16.35
CA SER A 193 -28.11 0.63 15.85
C SER A 193 -29.48 0.02 15.61
#